data_AF-A0A226EBH4-F1
#
_entry.id   AF-A0A226EBH4-F1
#
_cell.length_a   1.000
_cell.length_b   1.000
_cell.length_c   1.000
_cell.angle_alpha   90.00
_cell.angle_beta   90.00
_cell.angle_gamma   90.00
#
_symmetry.space_group_name_H-M   'P 1'
#
loop_
_entity.id
_entity.type
_entity.pdbx_description
1 polymer ?
#
loop_
_entity_poly.entity_id
_entity_poly.type
_entity_poly.pdbx_seq_one_letter_code
_entity_poly.pdbx_strand_id
1 'polypeptide(L)'
;LTLFVALTPLPFAATLPSLVMATGIERRDVYKFVLEDILPFSISVDSFPIILLRILLVYVLFAEVYRMIAFLIVVMVIPARLYAKIVENLMESGSVGSAAGTLPPQIRRFHQIRILNQEIEKNLATRIFLLMAIGLVISTCLNFCAIRFVHSSMALGIYIMFPFGAFVVLNLIVTLLAVGIRIHENSVETLFQWKKGINSFTRESAQWKKTLGAMQPLKYYVGLNGHNFFDVKKSLMSTYMVIILEQTIDLLLALPSVRVLQG
;
A
#
# COMPACT_ATOMS: atom_id res chain seq x y z
N LEU A 1 9.62 -10.79 -2.06
CA LEU A 1 9.82 -12.20 -1.68
C LEU A 1 10.39 -12.31 -0.27
N THR A 2 11.51 -11.63 0.04
CA THR A 2 12.10 -11.58 1.41
C THR A 2 11.11 -11.09 2.48
N LEU A 3 10.36 -10.02 2.20
CA LEU A 3 9.33 -9.50 3.11
C LEU A 3 8.17 -10.48 3.32
N PHE A 4 7.85 -11.31 2.31
CA PHE A 4 6.80 -12.33 2.38
C PHE A 4 7.23 -13.54 3.23
N VAL A 5 8.47 -14.01 3.05
CA VAL A 5 9.06 -15.08 3.88
C VAL A 5 9.17 -14.64 5.35
N ALA A 6 9.41 -13.35 5.61
CA ALA A 6 9.39 -12.78 6.96
C ALA A 6 7.98 -12.67 7.55
N LEU A 7 6.95 -12.38 6.74
CA LEU A 7 5.55 -12.25 7.18
C LEU A 7 4.84 -13.59 7.40
N THR A 8 5.27 -14.67 6.74
CA THR A 8 4.62 -16.00 6.88
C THR A 8 4.72 -16.66 8.26
N PRO A 9 5.84 -16.62 9.01
CA PRO A 9 5.93 -17.18 10.36
C PRO A 9 5.50 -16.21 11.48
N LEU A 10 5.44 -14.91 11.18
CA LEU A 10 5.10 -13.84 12.12
C LEU A 10 3.71 -13.98 12.80
N PRO A 11 2.63 -14.43 12.12
CA PRO A 11 1.33 -14.65 12.75
C PRO A 11 1.25 -15.92 13.61
N PHE A 12 2.33 -16.68 13.78
CA PHE A 12 2.38 -17.83 14.68
C PHE A 12 3.33 -17.60 15.87
N ALA A 13 4.50 -16.98 15.62
CA ALA A 13 5.53 -16.84 16.65
C ALA A 13 5.30 -15.65 17.62
N ALA A 14 4.71 -14.53 17.17
CA ALA A 14 4.56 -13.31 17.98
C ALA A 14 3.13 -13.04 18.46
N THR A 15 2.12 -13.52 17.73
CA THR A 15 0.69 -13.29 17.98
C THR A 15 0.12 -14.18 19.07
N LEU A 16 0.49 -15.45 19.14
CA LEU A 16 -0.05 -16.38 20.15
C LEU A 16 0.28 -15.94 21.59
N PRO A 17 1.53 -15.58 21.94
CA PRO A 17 1.86 -15.11 23.29
C PRO A 17 1.19 -13.77 23.65
N SER A 18 1.10 -12.86 22.69
CA SER A 18 0.49 -11.53 22.88
C SER A 18 -1.03 -11.58 22.97
N LEU A 19 -1.69 -12.48 22.22
CA LEU A 19 -3.11 -12.75 22.37
C LEU A 19 -3.44 -13.36 23.73
N VAL A 20 -2.68 -14.37 24.16
CA VAL A 20 -2.89 -15.02 25.47
C VAL A 20 -2.73 -14.01 26.61
N MET A 21 -1.76 -13.09 26.49
CA MET A 21 -1.62 -11.95 27.42
C MET A 21 -2.83 -10.99 27.36
N ALA A 22 -3.28 -10.62 26.16
CA ALA A 22 -4.38 -9.65 25.97
C ALA A 22 -5.74 -10.16 26.45
N THR A 23 -6.08 -11.41 26.13
CA THR A 23 -7.38 -12.03 26.44
C THR A 23 -7.39 -12.70 27.81
N GLY A 24 -6.26 -13.28 28.22
CA GLY A 24 -6.13 -14.03 29.48
C GLY A 24 -5.81 -13.15 30.68
N ILE A 25 -4.88 -12.20 30.54
CA ILE A 25 -4.35 -11.41 31.67
C ILE A 25 -4.95 -10.00 31.71
N GLU A 26 -5.00 -9.29 30.58
CA GLU A 26 -5.48 -7.90 30.55
C GLU A 26 -7.02 -7.79 30.43
N ARG A 27 -7.71 -8.85 29.97
CA ARG A 27 -9.18 -8.89 29.76
C ARG A 27 -9.72 -7.75 28.88
N ARG A 28 -8.92 -7.28 27.91
CA ARG A 28 -9.20 -6.09 27.06
C ARG A 28 -9.74 -6.43 25.67
N ASP A 29 -10.28 -7.61 25.47
CA ASP A 29 -10.81 -8.06 24.18
C ASP A 29 -12.28 -7.66 23.96
N VAL A 30 -12.57 -7.27 22.72
CA VAL A 30 -13.91 -6.87 22.27
C VAL A 30 -14.94 -7.99 22.45
N TYR A 31 -14.50 -9.25 22.35
CA TYR A 31 -15.35 -10.42 22.51
C TYR A 31 -15.90 -10.58 23.92
N LYS A 32 -15.23 -10.04 24.94
CA LYS A 32 -15.76 -10.03 26.30
C LYS A 32 -17.13 -9.36 26.35
N PHE A 33 -17.26 -8.17 25.77
CA PHE A 33 -18.50 -7.41 25.74
C PHE A 33 -19.59 -8.12 24.92
N VAL A 34 -19.22 -8.71 23.78
CA VAL A 34 -20.16 -9.45 22.94
C VAL A 34 -20.65 -10.73 23.63
N LEU A 35 -19.78 -11.44 24.35
CA LEU A 35 -20.14 -12.65 25.10
C LEU A 35 -20.94 -12.32 26.37
N GLU A 36 -20.69 -11.18 27.01
CA GLU A 36 -21.49 -10.66 28.14
C GLU A 36 -22.94 -10.39 27.72
N ASP A 37 -23.17 -9.89 26.50
CA ASP A 37 -24.53 -9.62 25.99
C ASP A 37 -25.29 -10.89 25.55
N ILE A 38 -24.59 -11.94 25.12
CA ILE A 38 -25.20 -13.15 24.55
C ILE A 38 -25.43 -14.25 25.61
N LEU A 39 -24.55 -14.34 26.62
CA LEU A 39 -24.62 -15.41 27.61
C LEU A 39 -25.65 -15.09 28.72
N PRO A 40 -26.46 -16.06 29.16
CA PRO A 40 -27.35 -15.87 30.30
C PRO A 40 -26.55 -15.59 31.58
N PHE A 41 -27.08 -14.71 32.44
CA PHE A 41 -26.45 -14.21 33.69
C PHE A 41 -25.92 -15.29 34.64
N SER A 42 -26.28 -16.56 34.45
CA SER A 42 -25.84 -17.71 35.25
C SER A 42 -24.46 -18.26 34.88
N ILE A 43 -23.87 -17.85 33.74
CA ILE A 43 -22.57 -18.36 33.29
C ILE A 43 -21.51 -17.27 33.49
N SER A 44 -20.48 -17.54 34.29
CA SER A 44 -19.41 -16.56 34.48
C SER A 44 -18.53 -16.47 33.24
N VAL A 45 -18.32 -15.24 32.75
CA VAL A 45 -17.50 -14.92 31.57
C VAL A 45 -16.01 -15.24 31.79
N ASP A 46 -15.63 -15.43 33.06
CA ASP A 46 -14.30 -15.83 33.51
C ASP A 46 -14.11 -17.36 33.61
N SER A 47 -15.11 -18.15 33.20
CA SER A 47 -14.98 -19.61 33.15
C SER A 47 -13.92 -20.04 32.14
N PHE A 48 -13.07 -21.01 32.52
CA PHE A 48 -12.01 -21.57 31.66
C PHE A 48 -12.42 -21.87 30.20
N PRO A 49 -13.58 -22.52 29.91
CA PRO A 49 -13.99 -22.79 28.53
C PRO A 49 -14.29 -21.52 27.71
N ILE A 50 -14.77 -20.45 28.35
CA ILE A 50 -15.09 -19.18 27.68
C ILE A 50 -13.82 -18.40 27.37
N ILE A 51 -12.83 -18.43 28.27
CA ILE A 51 -11.51 -17.84 28.02
C ILE A 51 -10.82 -18.55 26.84
N LEU A 52 -10.89 -19.89 26.78
CA LEU A 52 -10.35 -20.67 25.67
C LEU A 52 -11.02 -20.30 24.34
N LEU A 53 -12.36 -20.19 24.33
CA LEU A 53 -13.13 -19.77 23.16
C LEU A 53 -12.74 -18.36 22.71
N ARG A 54 -12.56 -17.42 23.64
CA ARG A 54 -12.14 -16.04 23.34
C ARG A 54 -10.75 -16.00 22.72
N ILE A 55 -9.78 -16.74 23.26
CA ILE A 55 -8.44 -16.86 22.67
C ILE A 55 -8.53 -17.38 21.23
N LEU A 56 -9.34 -18.41 20.99
CA LEU A 56 -9.52 -19.01 19.68
C LEU A 56 -10.15 -18.03 18.68
N LEU A 57 -11.21 -17.32 19.07
CA LEU A 57 -11.89 -16.33 18.22
C LEU A 57 -10.97 -15.16 17.86
N VAL A 58 -10.24 -14.62 18.83
CA VAL A 58 -9.26 -13.55 18.58
C VAL A 58 -8.15 -14.07 17.67
N TYR A 59 -7.68 -15.30 17.89
CA TYR A 59 -6.62 -15.90 17.07
C TYR A 59 -7.04 -16.04 15.61
N VAL A 60 -8.23 -16.57 15.36
CA VAL A 60 -8.77 -16.72 14.00
C VAL A 60 -8.87 -15.36 13.31
N LEU A 61 -9.36 -14.31 13.98
CA LEU A 61 -9.41 -12.97 13.39
C LEU A 61 -8.03 -12.46 12.97
N PHE A 62 -7.06 -12.49 13.90
CA PHE A 62 -5.72 -11.99 13.59
C PHE A 62 -5.08 -12.82 12.46
N ALA A 63 -5.21 -14.14 12.50
CA ALA A 63 -4.70 -15.02 11.45
C ALA A 63 -5.32 -14.69 10.07
N GLU A 64 -6.63 -14.45 10.02
CA GLU A 64 -7.31 -14.06 8.78
C GLU A 64 -6.92 -12.65 8.30
N VAL A 65 -6.73 -11.68 9.20
CA VAL A 65 -6.24 -10.34 8.83
C VAL A 65 -4.84 -10.41 8.23
N TYR A 66 -3.91 -11.15 8.85
CA TYR A 66 -2.56 -11.32 8.31
C TYR A 66 -2.57 -12.05 6.96
N ARG A 67 -3.42 -13.08 6.81
CA ARG A 67 -3.60 -13.79 5.54
C ARG A 67 -4.17 -12.88 4.45
N MET A 68 -5.19 -12.08 4.77
CA MET A 68 -5.79 -11.11 3.84
C MET A 68 -4.78 -10.05 3.41
N ILE A 69 -3.99 -9.51 4.34
CA ILE A 69 -2.93 -8.56 4.01
C ILE A 69 -1.91 -9.21 3.08
N ALA A 70 -1.38 -10.39 3.42
CA ALA A 70 -0.41 -11.09 2.58
C ALA A 70 -0.97 -11.39 1.17
N PHE A 71 -2.23 -11.82 1.08
CA PHE A 71 -2.93 -12.03 -0.17
C PHE A 71 -3.04 -10.74 -0.99
N LEU A 72 -3.44 -9.63 -0.37
CA LEU A 72 -3.57 -8.34 -1.04
C LEU A 72 -2.22 -7.83 -1.57
N ILE A 73 -1.14 -8.02 -0.80
CA ILE A 73 0.22 -7.71 -1.26
C ILE A 73 0.55 -8.52 -2.51
N VAL A 74 0.33 -9.83 -2.49
CA VAL A 74 0.66 -10.71 -3.62
C VAL A 74 -0.17 -10.34 -4.86
N VAL A 75 -1.47 -10.19 -4.69
CA VAL A 75 -2.41 -9.92 -5.79
C VAL A 75 -2.25 -8.51 -6.37
N MET A 76 -1.88 -7.51 -5.57
CA MET A 76 -1.71 -6.14 -6.08
C MET A 76 -0.27 -5.85 -6.53
N VAL A 77 0.73 -6.24 -5.73
CA VAL A 77 2.13 -5.87 -5.98
C VAL A 77 2.75 -6.68 -7.12
N ILE A 78 2.44 -7.98 -7.24
CA ILE A 78 3.05 -8.82 -8.28
C ILE A 78 2.59 -8.39 -9.68
N PRO A 79 1.28 -8.22 -9.97
CA PRO A 79 0.84 -7.75 -11.28
C PRO A 79 1.33 -6.34 -11.60
N ALA A 80 1.35 -5.43 -10.61
CA ALA A 80 1.88 -4.09 -10.79
C ALA A 80 3.38 -4.12 -11.16
N ARG A 81 4.18 -4.97 -10.49
CA ARG A 81 5.61 -5.15 -10.82
C ARG A 81 5.81 -5.83 -12.17
N LEU A 82 4.97 -6.81 -12.52
CA LEU A 82 5.03 -7.47 -13.82
C LEU A 82 4.71 -6.48 -14.93
N TYR A 83 3.67 -5.67 -14.75
CA TYR A 83 3.30 -4.60 -15.70
C TYR A 83 4.44 -3.57 -15.84
N ALA A 84 5.01 -3.12 -14.73
CA ALA A 84 6.17 -2.22 -14.76
C ALA A 84 7.35 -2.82 -15.53
N LYS A 85 7.63 -4.12 -15.34
CA LYS A 85 8.72 -4.82 -16.03
C LYS A 85 8.43 -5.04 -17.52
N ILE A 86 7.17 -5.29 -17.91
CA ILE A 86 6.76 -5.39 -19.32
C ILE A 86 6.95 -4.03 -20.01
N VAL A 87 6.51 -2.96 -19.36
CA VAL A 87 6.68 -1.59 -19.85
C VAL A 87 8.17 -1.25 -19.98
N GLU A 88 8.98 -1.55 -18.97
CA GLU A 88 10.43 -1.34 -18.98
C GLU A 88 11.13 -2.14 -20.09
N ASN A 89 10.86 -3.44 -20.22
CA ASN A 89 11.44 -4.28 -21.27
C ASN A 89 11.08 -3.77 -22.67
N LEU A 90 9.83 -3.31 -22.87
CA LEU A 90 9.40 -2.75 -24.15
C LEU A 90 10.17 -1.46 -24.48
N MET A 91 10.56 -0.72 -23.45
CA MET A 91 11.20 0.59 -23.56
C MET A 91 12.72 0.47 -23.70
N GLU A 92 13.36 -0.47 -23.02
CA GLU A 92 14.78 -0.81 -23.20
C GLU A 92 15.05 -1.41 -24.59
N SER A 93 14.13 -2.24 -25.09
CA SER A 93 14.22 -2.79 -26.45
C SER A 93 14.24 -1.70 -27.52
N GLY A 94 13.73 -0.50 -27.23
CA GLY A 94 13.69 0.63 -28.15
C GLY A 94 14.76 1.69 -27.95
N SER A 95 15.63 1.58 -26.95
CA SER A 95 16.71 2.54 -26.69
C SER A 95 18.08 2.11 -27.23
N VAL A 96 18.33 0.80 -27.40
CA VAL A 96 19.68 0.24 -27.62
C VAL A 96 20.26 0.46 -29.03
N GLY A 97 19.49 0.99 -29.98
CA GLY A 97 20.06 1.29 -31.30
C GLY A 97 18.97 1.43 -32.33
N SER A 98 18.66 2.68 -32.68
CA SER A 98 17.84 3.02 -33.83
C SER A 98 18.61 2.69 -35.13
N ALA A 99 18.83 1.41 -35.40
CA ALA A 99 18.88 0.91 -36.75
C ALA A 99 17.50 1.21 -37.36
N ALA A 100 17.48 2.03 -38.41
CA ALA A 100 16.34 2.79 -38.93
C ALA A 100 15.08 1.98 -39.37
N GLY A 101 14.97 0.70 -39.03
CA GLY A 101 13.84 -0.18 -39.40
C GLY A 101 12.98 -0.73 -38.25
N THR A 102 13.40 -0.64 -36.98
CA THR A 102 12.70 -1.32 -35.86
C THR A 102 11.80 -0.44 -34.99
N LEU A 103 11.82 0.90 -35.17
CA LEU A 103 10.94 1.83 -34.44
C LEU A 103 9.43 1.61 -34.69
N PRO A 104 8.95 1.34 -35.92
CA PRO A 104 7.50 1.24 -36.19
C PRO A 104 6.73 0.21 -35.35
N PRO A 105 7.21 -1.05 -35.17
CA PRO A 105 6.51 -2.04 -34.35
C PRO A 105 6.53 -1.71 -32.84
N GLN A 106 7.58 -1.04 -32.35
CA GLN A 106 7.69 -0.65 -30.93
C GLN A 106 6.75 0.48 -30.57
N ILE A 107 6.65 1.49 -31.44
CA ILE A 107 5.68 2.60 -31.31
C ILE A 107 4.25 2.05 -31.32
N ARG A 108 3.95 1.08 -32.19
CA ARG A 108 2.63 0.42 -32.24
C ARG A 108 2.31 -0.34 -30.95
N ARG A 109 3.27 -1.11 -30.41
CA ARG A 109 3.10 -1.82 -29.13
C ARG A 109 2.89 -0.85 -27.96
N PHE A 110 3.67 0.23 -27.92
CA PHE A 110 3.51 1.28 -26.91
C PHE A 110 2.12 1.93 -26.99
N HIS A 111 1.63 2.19 -28.20
CA HIS A 111 0.27 2.71 -28.40
C HIS A 111 -0.81 1.75 -27.89
N GLN A 112 -0.67 0.44 -28.16
CA GLN A 112 -1.59 -0.59 -27.64
C GLN A 112 -1.59 -0.64 -26.11
N ILE A 113 -0.41 -0.63 -25.48
CA ILE A 113 -0.29 -0.58 -24.02
C ILE A 113 -0.93 0.68 -23.46
N ARG A 114 -0.73 1.83 -24.12
CA ARG A 114 -1.34 3.09 -23.69
C ARG A 114 -2.88 3.03 -23.74
N ILE A 115 -3.46 2.48 -24.81
CA ILE A 115 -4.92 2.32 -24.91
C ILE A 115 -5.43 1.42 -23.77
N LEU A 116 -4.76 0.30 -23.52
CA LEU A 116 -5.10 -0.58 -22.40
C LEU A 116 -4.97 0.13 -21.05
N ASN A 117 -3.89 0.90 -20.85
CA ASN A 117 -3.64 1.65 -19.63
C ASN A 117 -4.71 2.71 -19.39
N GLN A 118 -5.17 3.41 -20.43
CA GLN A 118 -6.19 4.45 -20.31
C GLN A 118 -7.54 3.90 -19.82
N GLU A 119 -7.92 2.68 -20.25
CA GLU A 119 -9.15 2.04 -19.76
C GLU A 119 -9.00 1.55 -18.31
N ILE A 120 -7.82 1.02 -17.96
CA ILE A 120 -7.53 0.58 -16.59
C ILE A 120 -7.45 1.78 -15.64
N GLU A 121 -6.83 2.88 -16.07
CA GLU A 121 -6.55 4.07 -15.29
C GLU A 121 -7.81 4.72 -14.71
N LYS A 122 -8.91 4.78 -15.48
CA LYS A 122 -10.19 5.31 -14.98
C LYS A 122 -10.69 4.56 -13.75
N ASN A 123 -10.63 3.22 -13.78
CA ASN A 123 -11.02 2.38 -12.66
C ASN A 123 -9.98 2.38 -11.53
N LEU A 124 -8.70 2.49 -11.89
CA LEU A 124 -7.60 2.50 -10.94
C LEU A 124 -7.57 3.78 -10.12
N ALA A 125 -7.93 4.94 -10.70
CA ALA A 125 -7.84 6.24 -10.05
C ALA A 125 -8.64 6.31 -8.73
N THR A 126 -9.87 5.78 -8.73
CA THR A 126 -10.70 5.71 -7.52
C THR A 126 -10.17 4.70 -6.51
N ARG A 127 -9.63 3.58 -6.97
CA ARG A 127 -9.03 2.58 -6.08
C ARG A 127 -7.76 3.11 -5.42
N ILE A 128 -6.92 3.85 -6.15
CA ILE A 128 -5.73 4.50 -5.62
C ILE A 128 -6.13 5.55 -4.59
N PHE A 129 -7.15 6.37 -4.88
CA PHE A 129 -7.63 7.38 -3.93
C PHE A 129 -8.08 6.75 -2.61
N LEU A 130 -8.95 5.73 -2.67
CA LEU A 130 -9.42 5.02 -1.49
C LEU A 130 -8.28 4.35 -0.73
N LEU A 131 -7.34 3.70 -1.45
CA LEU A 131 -6.19 3.05 -0.84
C LEU A 131 -5.26 4.06 -0.14
N MET A 132 -5.03 5.22 -0.75
CA MET A 132 -4.24 6.29 -0.14
C MET A 132 -4.93 6.88 1.10
N ALA A 133 -6.25 7.08 1.06
CA ALA A 133 -7.00 7.59 2.20
C ALA A 133 -7.00 6.59 3.37
N ILE A 134 -7.32 5.33 3.10
CA ILE A 134 -7.33 4.26 4.11
C ILE A 134 -5.92 4.03 4.67
N GLY A 135 -4.91 3.98 3.80
CA GLY A 135 -3.52 3.81 4.21
C GLY A 135 -3.03 4.95 5.11
N LEU A 136 -3.47 6.17 4.85
CA LEU A 136 -3.13 7.35 5.65
C LEU A 136 -3.77 7.26 7.04
N VAL A 137 -5.08 6.97 7.11
CA VAL A 137 -5.78 6.81 8.40
C VAL A 137 -5.15 5.69 9.23
N ILE A 138 -4.93 4.51 8.64
CA ILE A 138 -4.34 3.37 9.35
C ILE A 138 -2.93 3.70 9.81
N SER A 139 -2.10 4.30 8.95
CA SER A 139 -0.72 4.64 9.30
C SER A 139 -0.65 5.68 10.42
N THR A 140 -1.47 6.73 10.36
CA THR A 140 -1.56 7.77 11.40
C THR A 140 -2.02 7.16 12.72
N CYS A 141 -3.06 6.31 12.72
CA CYS A 141 -3.53 5.64 13.93
C CYS A 141 -2.47 4.70 14.53
N LEU A 142 -1.77 3.91 13.71
CA LEU A 142 -0.73 3.00 14.20
C LEU A 142 0.46 3.76 14.78
N ASN A 143 0.91 4.84 14.13
CA ASN A 143 1.98 5.70 14.63
C ASN A 143 1.58 6.41 15.92
N PHE A 144 0.36 6.94 15.98
CA PHE A 144 -0.19 7.54 17.18
C PHE A 144 -0.24 6.54 18.35
N CYS A 145 -0.80 5.35 18.13
CA CYS A 145 -0.84 4.29 19.14
C CYS A 145 0.57 3.89 19.59
N ALA A 146 1.51 3.73 18.65
CA ALA A 146 2.88 3.38 18.98
C ALA A 146 3.52 4.41 19.92
N ILE A 147 3.35 5.72 19.67
CA ILE A 147 3.92 6.79 20.51
C ILE A 147 3.15 6.92 21.83
N ARG A 148 1.82 6.83 21.79
CA ARG A 148 0.97 7.03 22.96
C ARG A 148 1.13 5.93 24.00
N PHE A 149 1.27 4.69 23.56
CA PHE A 149 1.35 3.53 24.44
C PHE A 149 2.77 3.21 24.95
N VAL A 150 3.80 3.99 24.55
CA VAL A 150 5.19 3.84 25.05
C VAL A 150 5.25 3.83 26.57
N HIS A 151 4.47 4.71 27.21
CA HIS A 151 4.46 4.90 28.67
C HIS A 151 3.29 4.19 29.36
N SER A 152 2.52 3.39 28.62
CA SER A 152 1.42 2.62 29.19
C SER A 152 1.95 1.30 29.78
N SER A 153 1.33 0.81 30.86
CA SER A 153 1.63 -0.47 31.49
C SER A 153 1.19 -1.69 30.67
N MET A 154 1.18 -1.57 29.35
CA MET A 154 0.69 -2.58 28.42
C MET A 154 1.73 -3.68 28.21
N ALA A 155 1.29 -4.94 28.05
CA ALA A 155 2.19 -6.03 27.75
C ALA A 155 3.03 -5.76 26.48
N LEU A 156 4.35 -5.94 26.58
CA LEU A 156 5.32 -5.63 25.53
C LEU A 156 4.99 -6.28 24.18
N GLY A 157 4.42 -7.49 24.19
CA GLY A 157 4.00 -8.19 22.98
C GLY A 157 2.90 -7.47 22.19
N ILE A 158 1.95 -6.84 22.88
CA ILE A 158 0.88 -6.08 22.23
C ILE A 158 1.42 -4.73 21.76
N TYR A 159 2.29 -4.11 22.56
CA TYR A 159 2.93 -2.85 22.21
C TYR A 159 3.72 -2.95 20.90
N ILE A 160 4.52 -4.02 20.69
CA ILE A 160 5.34 -4.20 19.47
C ILE A 160 4.50 -4.31 18.19
N MET A 161 3.23 -4.73 18.27
CA MET A 161 2.37 -4.83 17.09
C MET A 161 2.12 -3.47 16.43
N PHE A 162 2.04 -2.39 17.20
CA PHE A 162 1.78 -1.04 16.66
C PHE A 162 2.92 -0.52 15.77
N PRO A 163 4.18 -0.40 16.24
CA PRO A 163 5.29 0.06 15.41
C PRO A 163 5.61 -0.92 14.27
N PHE A 164 5.42 -2.23 14.48
CA PHE A 164 5.57 -3.21 13.41
C PHE A 164 4.51 -3.03 12.32
N GLY A 165 3.24 -2.87 12.71
CA GLY A 165 2.14 -2.62 11.78
C GLY A 165 2.36 -1.33 10.98
N ALA A 166 2.77 -0.25 11.65
CA ALA A 166 3.11 1.01 11.01
C ALA A 166 4.23 0.82 9.98
N PHE A 167 5.29 0.10 10.33
CA PHE A 167 6.39 -0.21 9.42
C PHE A 167 5.92 -0.99 8.18
N VAL A 168 5.06 -2.01 8.34
CA VAL A 168 4.54 -2.80 7.22
C VAL A 168 3.68 -1.94 6.29
N VAL A 169 2.76 -1.14 6.85
CA VAL A 169 1.87 -0.26 6.08
C VAL A 169 2.67 0.80 5.32
N LEU A 170 3.62 1.46 5.97
CA LEU A 170 4.50 2.43 5.32
C LEU A 170 5.31 1.82 4.18
N ASN A 171 5.91 0.63 4.39
CA ASN A 171 6.64 -0.07 3.34
C ASN A 171 5.76 -0.42 2.14
N LEU A 172 4.51 -0.83 2.39
CA LEU A 172 3.56 -1.11 1.33
C LEU A 172 3.26 0.13 0.48
N ILE A 173 2.97 1.25 1.14
CA ILE A 173 2.70 2.53 0.51
C ILE A 173 3.90 2.97 -0.34
N VAL A 174 5.11 2.96 0.22
CA VAL A 174 6.34 3.34 -0.49
C VAL A 174 6.56 2.46 -1.72
N THR A 175 6.39 1.14 -1.56
CA THR A 175 6.66 0.19 -2.65
C THR A 175 5.67 0.36 -3.80
N LEU A 176 4.38 0.52 -3.50
CA LEU A 176 3.34 0.70 -4.52
C LEU A 176 3.52 2.04 -5.24
N LEU A 177 3.80 3.11 -4.48
CA LEU A 177 3.97 4.44 -5.06
C LEU A 177 5.22 4.52 -5.94
N ALA A 178 6.33 3.91 -5.50
CA ALA A 178 7.56 3.83 -6.28
C ALA A 178 7.37 3.10 -7.63
N VAL A 179 6.53 2.06 -7.67
CA VAL A 179 6.20 1.36 -8.93
C VAL A 179 5.45 2.30 -9.89
N GLY A 180 4.46 3.04 -9.40
CA GLY A 180 3.72 4.02 -10.20
C GLY A 180 4.62 5.13 -10.75
N ILE A 181 5.49 5.67 -9.90
CA ILE A 181 6.46 6.72 -10.28
C ILE A 181 7.44 6.20 -11.34
N ARG A 182 7.98 4.99 -11.16
CA ARG A 182 8.95 4.40 -12.10
C ARG A 182 8.35 4.18 -13.48
N ILE A 183 7.09 3.73 -13.56
CA ILE A 183 6.39 3.60 -14.85
C ILE A 183 6.29 4.96 -15.54
N HIS A 184 5.93 6.01 -14.78
CA HIS A 184 5.82 7.36 -15.32
C HIS A 184 7.17 7.90 -15.80
N GLU A 185 8.20 7.89 -14.95
CA GLU A 185 9.54 8.43 -15.25
C GLU A 185 10.19 7.70 -16.41
N ASN A 186 10.16 6.37 -16.42
CA ASN A 186 10.69 5.59 -17.54
C ASN A 186 9.97 6.01 -18.83
N SER A 187 8.63 6.14 -18.82
CA SER A 187 7.85 6.43 -20.04
C SER A 187 8.16 7.82 -20.62
N VAL A 188 8.48 8.79 -19.75
CA VAL A 188 8.93 10.12 -20.16
C VAL A 188 10.30 10.04 -20.84
N GLU A 189 11.25 9.32 -20.22
CA GLU A 189 12.62 9.20 -20.75
C GLU A 189 12.64 8.49 -22.11
N THR A 190 11.88 7.41 -22.27
CA THR A 190 11.83 6.70 -23.56
C THR A 190 11.19 7.52 -24.67
N LEU A 191 10.10 8.24 -24.40
CA LEU A 191 9.51 9.14 -25.38
C LEU A 191 10.47 10.27 -25.76
N PHE A 192 11.25 10.77 -24.80
CA PHE A 192 12.29 11.76 -25.05
C PHE A 192 13.39 11.21 -25.96
N GLN A 193 13.92 10.02 -25.68
CA GLN A 193 14.95 9.37 -26.50
C GLN A 193 14.45 9.05 -27.91
N TRP A 194 13.22 8.54 -28.05
CA TRP A 194 12.61 8.28 -29.37
C TRP A 194 12.40 9.56 -30.17
N LYS A 195 11.99 10.66 -29.52
CA LYS A 195 11.86 11.97 -30.18
C LYS A 195 13.21 12.51 -30.64
N LYS A 196 14.28 12.26 -29.88
CA LYS A 196 15.65 12.66 -30.23
C LYS A 196 16.26 11.80 -31.35
N GLY A 197 15.93 10.50 -31.40
CA GLY A 197 16.48 9.56 -32.37
C GLY A 197 15.92 9.66 -33.79
N ILE A 198 14.78 10.33 -33.99
CA ILE A 198 14.15 10.47 -35.31
C ILE A 198 14.64 11.73 -36.02
N ASN A 199 15.45 11.53 -37.06
CA ASN A 199 15.81 12.59 -37.99
C ASN A 199 14.72 12.77 -39.07
N SER A 200 14.27 14.01 -39.27
CA SER A 200 13.16 14.38 -40.20
C SER A 200 13.56 14.42 -41.68
N PHE A 201 14.46 13.54 -42.13
CA PHE A 201 14.91 13.54 -43.53
C PHE A 201 13.89 12.92 -44.50
N THR A 202 12.94 12.09 -44.02
CA THR A 202 11.92 11.43 -44.86
C THR A 202 10.50 11.81 -44.45
N ARG A 203 9.55 11.73 -45.38
CA ARG A 203 8.13 12.01 -45.13
C ARG A 203 7.54 11.08 -44.06
N GLU A 204 7.97 9.83 -44.06
CA GLU A 204 7.59 8.85 -43.03
C GLU A 204 8.16 9.24 -41.65
N SER A 205 9.42 9.67 -41.58
CA SER A 205 10.02 10.09 -40.30
C SER A 205 9.39 11.38 -39.75
N ALA A 206 8.94 12.29 -40.63
CA ALA A 206 8.14 13.45 -40.25
C ALA A 206 6.78 13.06 -39.66
N GLN A 207 6.11 12.05 -40.24
CA GLN A 207 4.85 11.51 -39.72
C GLN A 207 5.07 10.85 -38.34
N TRP A 208 6.11 10.04 -38.18
CA TRP A 208 6.44 9.42 -36.90
C TRP A 208 6.80 10.43 -35.82
N LYS A 209 7.52 11.50 -36.18
CA LYS A 209 7.82 12.61 -35.26
C LYS A 209 6.55 13.33 -34.81
N LYS A 210 5.57 13.54 -35.70
CA LYS A 210 4.27 14.10 -35.35
C LYS A 210 3.48 13.16 -34.43
N THR A 211 3.46 11.87 -34.72
CA THR A 211 2.78 10.86 -33.89
C THR A 211 3.40 10.79 -32.50
N LEU A 212 4.73 10.72 -32.38
CA LEU A 212 5.43 10.72 -31.09
C LEU A 212 5.27 12.04 -30.32
N GLY A 213 5.21 13.18 -31.03
CA GLY A 213 4.88 14.46 -30.42
C GLY A 213 3.47 14.50 -29.80
N ALA A 214 2.54 13.72 -30.35
CA ALA A 214 1.20 13.55 -29.80
C ALA A 214 1.10 12.43 -28.75
N MET A 215 2.13 11.58 -28.61
CA MET A 215 2.16 10.55 -27.59
C MET A 215 2.42 11.16 -26.22
N GLN A 216 1.56 10.84 -25.27
CA GLN A 216 1.74 11.22 -23.87
C GLN A 216 2.38 10.05 -23.12
N PRO A 217 3.22 10.33 -22.11
CA PRO A 217 3.78 9.31 -21.23
C PRO A 217 2.66 8.60 -20.46
N LEU A 218 2.96 7.39 -20.00
CA LEU A 218 2.06 6.65 -19.13
C LEU A 218 1.94 7.39 -17.80
N LYS A 219 0.72 7.64 -17.36
CA LYS A 219 0.40 8.31 -16.11
C LYS A 219 -0.57 7.44 -15.32
N TYR A 220 -0.63 7.72 -14.03
CA TYR A 220 -1.67 7.26 -13.15
C TYR A 220 -2.21 8.46 -12.40
N TYR A 221 -3.53 8.66 -12.48
CA TYR A 221 -4.23 9.68 -11.72
C TYR A 221 -4.78 9.11 -10.41
N VAL A 222 -4.92 10.00 -9.44
CA VAL A 222 -5.69 9.78 -8.23
C VAL A 222 -6.94 10.62 -8.32
N GLY A 223 -8.11 10.00 -8.23
CA GLY A 223 -9.36 10.65 -8.59
C GLY A 223 -10.60 9.92 -8.10
N LEU A 224 -11.71 10.64 -7.92
CA LEU A 224 -12.98 10.08 -7.48
C LEU A 224 -14.06 10.36 -8.55
N ASN A 225 -14.82 9.33 -8.92
CA ASN A 225 -15.99 9.47 -9.81
C ASN A 225 -15.68 10.17 -11.15
N GLY A 226 -14.52 9.88 -11.75
CA GLY A 226 -14.09 10.49 -13.02
C GLY A 226 -13.41 11.85 -12.91
N HIS A 227 -13.36 12.46 -11.72
CA HIS A 227 -12.55 13.65 -11.46
C HIS A 227 -11.16 13.27 -10.98
N ASN A 228 -10.12 13.70 -11.72
CA ASN A 228 -8.72 13.49 -11.36
C ASN A 228 -8.22 14.66 -10.51
N PHE A 229 -7.74 14.39 -9.30
CA PHE A 229 -7.23 15.41 -8.38
C PHE A 229 -5.72 15.63 -8.54
N PHE A 230 -4.94 14.56 -8.64
CA PHE A 230 -3.48 14.64 -8.73
C PHE A 230 -2.85 13.46 -9.46
N ASP A 231 -1.68 13.69 -10.04
CA ASP A 231 -0.89 12.68 -10.75
C ASP A 231 0.06 11.97 -9.76
N VAL A 232 0.27 10.66 -9.96
CA VAL A 232 1.31 9.90 -9.24
C VAL A 232 2.69 10.33 -9.74
N LYS A 233 3.29 11.31 -9.05
CA LYS A 233 4.63 11.86 -9.32
C LYS A 233 5.55 11.65 -8.11
N LYS A 234 6.86 11.82 -8.34
CA LYS A 234 7.88 11.74 -7.27
C LYS A 234 7.59 12.65 -6.08
N SER A 235 7.02 13.83 -6.31
CA SER A 235 6.62 14.78 -5.25
C SER A 235 5.56 14.20 -4.31
N LEU A 236 4.63 13.38 -4.83
CA LEU A 236 3.52 12.81 -4.07
C LEU A 236 4.03 11.93 -2.92
N MET A 237 5.15 11.23 -3.11
CA MET A 237 5.74 10.39 -2.07
C MET A 237 6.20 11.20 -0.86
N SER A 238 6.87 12.33 -1.09
CA SER A 238 7.32 13.20 -0.01
C SER A 238 6.13 13.84 0.71
N THR A 239 5.20 14.41 -0.05
CA THR A 239 3.98 15.04 0.49
C THR A 239 3.18 14.06 1.34
N TYR A 240 3.01 12.82 0.88
CA TYR A 240 2.25 11.81 1.60
C TYR A 240 2.88 11.43 2.94
N MET A 241 4.21 11.33 3.00
CA MET A 241 4.94 11.07 4.25
C MET A 241 4.83 12.23 5.24
N VAL A 242 4.93 13.47 4.74
CA VAL A 242 4.75 14.67 5.56
C VAL A 242 3.35 14.71 6.16
N ILE A 243 2.31 14.44 5.36
CA ILE A 243 0.92 14.43 5.84
C ILE A 243 0.71 13.38 6.94
N ILE A 244 1.26 12.17 6.80
CA ILE A 244 1.17 11.15 7.86
C ILE A 244 1.79 11.66 9.16
N LEU A 245 2.96 12.30 9.07
CA LEU A 245 3.66 12.83 10.24
C LEU A 245 2.90 13.99 10.88
N GLU A 246 2.43 14.96 10.09
CA GLU A 246 1.65 16.11 10.55
C GLU A 246 0.36 15.65 11.25
N GLN A 247 -0.41 14.76 10.62
CA GLN A 247 -1.63 14.24 11.23
C GLN A 247 -1.37 13.43 12.50
N THR A 248 -0.23 12.72 12.56
CA THR A 248 0.17 12.00 13.77
C THR A 248 0.45 13.00 14.90
N ILE A 249 1.15 14.11 14.61
CA ILE A 249 1.42 15.18 15.57
C ILE A 249 0.11 15.84 16.01
N ASP A 250 -0.76 16.20 15.08
CA ASP A 250 -2.05 16.83 15.39
C ASP A 250 -2.90 15.93 16.29
N LEU A 251 -2.92 14.62 16.03
CA LEU A 251 -3.64 13.67 16.86
C LEU A 251 -3.02 13.54 18.27
N LEU A 252 -1.69 13.61 18.37
CA LEU A 252 -0.97 13.65 19.65
C LEU A 252 -1.23 14.93 20.45
N LEU A 253 -1.38 16.07 19.77
CA LEU A 253 -1.68 17.37 20.39
C LEU A 253 -3.15 17.49 20.79
N ALA A 254 -4.07 16.98 19.96
CA ALA A 254 -5.51 17.04 20.19
C ALA A 254 -5.95 16.19 21.40
N LEU A 255 -5.24 15.09 21.69
CA LEU A 255 -5.58 14.20 22.78
C LEU A 255 -4.64 14.42 23.99
N PRO A 256 -5.14 14.96 25.11
CA PRO A 256 -4.32 15.25 26.28
C PRO A 256 -3.58 14.01 26.77
N SER A 257 -2.34 14.14 27.25
CA SER A 257 -1.56 13.01 27.77
C SER A 257 -2.32 12.28 28.88
N VAL A 258 -2.45 10.95 28.74
CA VAL A 258 -2.96 10.10 29.82
C VAL A 258 -1.87 10.13 30.88
N ARG A 259 -1.98 11.08 31.80
CA ARG A 259 -1.27 11.02 33.07
C ARG A 259 -1.81 9.80 33.78
N VAL A 260 -0.97 8.77 33.87
CA VAL A 260 -1.21 7.61 34.72
C VAL A 260 -1.40 8.16 36.12
N LEU A 261 -2.63 8.10 36.65
CA LEU A 261 -2.85 8.18 38.08
C LEU A 261 -2.09 7.00 38.67
N GLN A 262 -0.94 7.28 39.30
CA GLN A 262 -0.26 6.33 40.15
C GLN A 262 -1.23 6.00 41.31
N GLY A 263 -1.76 4.78 41.28
CA GLY A 263 -2.46 4.14 42.37
C GLY A 263 -1.88 2.74 42.52
#